data_AF-F8MTL0-F1
#
_entry.id   AF-F8MTL0-F1
#
_cell.length_a   1.000
_cell.length_b   1.000
_cell.length_c   1.000
_cell.angle_alpha   90.00
_cell.angle_beta   90.00
_cell.angle_gamma   90.00
#
_symmetry.space_group_name_H-M   'P 1'
#
loop_
_entity.id
_entity.type
_entity.pdbx_description
1 polymer ?
#
loop_
_entity_poly.entity_id
_entity_poly.type
_entity_poly.pdbx_seq_one_letter_code
_entity_poly.pdbx_strand_id
1 'polypeptide(L)'
;MNEKEKTKARSQMKEQGERGVGYGDMESYHHMCRFYSGEFYNLEALRPYKWYWRLEPSVRYSCALTYDPFVEMARHNKVYGWTIALWEVGDTCPSLFKTTDDYRIEKGIPRTPTWNALLQVMWFPAPVRWFLGLFRVREHDNSGNKWNMCHYWSNFEIANLDFFRGREYQDYFRYLDSKGGFYSERWGDAPVHTLAVHMLLPPEKIHHFSDIGYEHDTLWQCPGNAPMDQQLLGNKALRDMGRMTLPSEGGTGCRCKCQENKRRRNINSQCTSELTRPVAFHRPSWWERHNGVYHYAVNNPNNPRK
;
A
#
# COMPACT_ATOMS: atom_id res chain seq x y z
N MET A 1 -8.17 24.12 -14.47
CA MET A 1 -6.89 24.79 -14.79
C MET A 1 -7.03 25.68 -16.01
N ASN A 2 -6.51 26.90 -15.94
CA ASN A 2 -6.36 27.78 -17.10
C ASN A 2 -5.11 27.39 -17.94
N GLU A 3 -4.94 27.98 -19.13
CA GLU A 3 -3.82 27.63 -20.02
C GLU A 3 -2.45 27.92 -19.41
N LYS A 4 -2.30 29.00 -18.62
CA LYS A 4 -1.04 29.33 -17.95
C LYS A 4 -0.62 28.24 -16.95
N GLU A 5 -1.58 27.68 -16.23
CA GLU A 5 -1.35 26.56 -15.29
C GLU A 5 -0.95 25.29 -16.04
N LYS A 6 -1.60 24.98 -17.17
CA LYS A 6 -1.22 23.83 -18.02
C LYS A 6 0.20 23.96 -18.55
N THR A 7 0.58 25.15 -19.04
CA THR A 7 1.95 25.40 -19.50
C THR A 7 2.97 25.22 -18.38
N LYS A 8 2.68 25.74 -17.18
CA LYS A 8 3.53 25.56 -16.00
C LYS A 8 3.69 24.08 -15.64
N ALA A 9 2.59 23.33 -15.59
CA ALA A 9 2.62 21.89 -15.30
C ALA A 9 3.49 21.13 -16.31
N ARG A 10 3.33 21.40 -17.61
CA ARG A 10 4.16 20.79 -18.66
C ARG A 10 5.65 21.11 -18.51
N SER A 11 5.99 22.34 -18.14
CA SER A 11 7.38 22.71 -17.86
C SER A 11 7.96 21.94 -16.66
N GLN A 12 7.17 21.75 -15.60
CA GLN A 12 7.60 21.01 -14.41
C GLN A 12 7.74 19.51 -14.69
N MET A 13 6.85 18.91 -15.48
CA MET A 13 7.00 17.52 -15.93
C MET A 13 8.28 17.34 -16.76
N LYS A 14 8.58 18.28 -17.66
CA LYS A 14 9.83 18.24 -18.41
C LYS A 14 11.07 18.28 -17.50
N GLU A 15 11.10 19.16 -16.49
CA GLU A 15 12.19 19.24 -15.50
C GLU A 15 12.34 17.92 -14.72
N GLN A 16 11.24 17.26 -14.38
CA GLN A 16 11.27 15.95 -13.72
C GLN A 16 11.94 14.89 -14.59
N GLY A 17 11.61 14.83 -15.88
CA GLY A 17 12.27 13.95 -16.84
C GLY A 17 13.76 14.26 -16.99
N GLU A 18 14.14 15.54 -17.07
CA GLU A 18 15.54 15.99 -17.14
C GLU A 18 16.35 15.60 -15.88
N ARG A 19 15.68 15.52 -14.71
CA ARG A 19 16.26 15.02 -13.46
C ARG A 19 16.31 13.49 -13.35
N GLY A 20 15.80 12.75 -14.34
CA GLY A 20 15.78 11.30 -14.34
C GLY A 20 14.66 10.68 -13.50
N VAL A 21 13.61 11.43 -13.16
CA VAL A 21 12.43 10.89 -12.48
C VAL A 21 11.67 9.98 -13.45
N GLY A 22 11.51 8.70 -13.10
CA GLY A 22 10.81 7.73 -13.95
C GLY A 22 9.39 8.19 -14.31
N TYR A 23 9.08 8.26 -15.61
CA TYR A 23 7.84 8.78 -16.18
C TYR A 23 7.53 10.25 -15.85
N GLY A 24 8.48 11.02 -15.33
CA GLY A 24 8.25 12.40 -14.89
C GLY A 24 7.90 13.39 -16.01
N ASP A 25 8.30 13.10 -17.25
CA ASP A 25 7.94 13.89 -18.44
C ASP A 25 6.69 13.37 -19.17
N MET A 26 6.08 12.28 -18.69
CA MET A 26 4.95 11.63 -19.36
C MET A 26 3.61 12.14 -18.81
N GLU A 27 3.03 13.16 -19.45
CA GLU A 27 1.75 13.78 -19.04
C GLU A 27 0.63 12.77 -18.81
N SER A 28 0.50 11.73 -19.65
CA SER A 28 -0.49 10.66 -19.48
C SER A 28 -0.30 9.85 -18.20
N TYR A 29 0.94 9.69 -17.73
CA TYR A 29 1.25 8.96 -16.51
C TYR A 29 0.80 9.77 -15.27
N HIS A 30 1.01 11.09 -15.27
CA HIS A 30 0.48 11.98 -14.24
C HIS A 30 -1.05 11.95 -14.18
N HIS A 31 -1.72 11.97 -15.35
CA HIS A 31 -3.18 11.80 -15.43
C HIS A 31 -3.63 10.45 -14.87
N MET A 32 -2.93 9.37 -15.19
CA MET A 32 -3.23 8.02 -14.68
C MET A 32 -3.11 7.96 -13.15
N CYS A 33 -2.02 8.46 -12.58
CA CYS A 33 -1.83 8.48 -11.12
C CYS A 33 -2.92 9.30 -10.43
N ARG A 34 -3.24 10.50 -10.95
CA ARG A 34 -4.33 11.32 -10.41
C ARG A 34 -5.70 10.63 -10.53
N PHE A 35 -5.97 9.99 -11.66
CA PHE A 35 -7.23 9.29 -11.93
C PHE A 35 -7.43 8.12 -10.96
N TYR A 36 -6.42 7.26 -10.79
CA TYR A 36 -6.48 6.16 -9.84
C TYR A 36 -6.49 6.65 -8.38
N SER A 37 -5.92 7.83 -8.08
CA SER A 37 -5.95 8.40 -6.73
C SER A 37 -7.29 9.00 -6.29
N GLY A 38 -8.28 9.18 -7.18
CA GLY A 38 -9.47 9.93 -6.76
C GLY A 38 -10.72 9.81 -7.61
N GLU A 39 -10.61 9.57 -8.91
CA GLU A 39 -11.76 9.65 -9.80
C GLU A 39 -12.33 8.27 -10.18
N PHE A 40 -11.48 7.26 -10.34
CA PHE A 40 -11.93 5.99 -10.93
C PHE A 40 -13.05 5.31 -10.11
N TYR A 41 -13.07 5.49 -8.79
CA TYR A 41 -14.10 4.96 -7.89
C TYR A 41 -15.51 5.49 -8.19
N ASN A 42 -15.60 6.66 -8.82
CA ASN A 42 -16.84 7.38 -9.10
C ASN A 42 -17.40 7.09 -10.49
N LEU A 43 -16.68 6.32 -11.32
CA LEU A 43 -17.16 5.90 -12.63
C LEU A 43 -18.55 5.27 -12.53
N GLU A 44 -19.42 5.62 -13.46
CA GLU A 44 -20.78 5.10 -13.52
C GLU A 44 -20.81 3.56 -13.57
N ALA A 45 -19.89 2.96 -14.33
CA ALA A 45 -19.73 1.51 -14.43
C ALA A 45 -19.41 0.83 -13.09
N LEU A 46 -18.80 1.56 -12.14
CA LEU A 46 -18.48 1.01 -10.82
C LEU A 46 -19.57 1.26 -9.77
N ARG A 47 -20.57 2.12 -10.04
CA ARG A 47 -21.62 2.47 -9.06
C ARG A 47 -22.37 1.26 -8.47
N PRO A 48 -22.72 0.21 -9.25
CA PRO A 48 -23.44 -0.94 -8.70
C PRO A 48 -22.59 -1.81 -7.76
N TYR A 49 -21.26 -1.62 -7.73
CA TYR A 49 -20.35 -2.48 -7.00
C TYR A 49 -19.88 -1.83 -5.70
N LYS A 50 -19.73 -2.67 -4.67
CA LYS A 50 -19.13 -2.34 -3.37
C LYS A 50 -17.64 -2.65 -3.31
N TRP A 51 -17.19 -3.61 -4.11
CA TRP A 51 -15.80 -4.08 -4.13
C TRP A 51 -15.23 -3.97 -5.52
N TYR A 52 -13.93 -3.78 -5.61
CA TYR A 52 -13.19 -3.90 -6.85
C TYR A 52 -11.90 -4.70 -6.62
N TRP A 53 -11.41 -5.32 -7.69
CA TRP A 53 -10.08 -5.90 -7.77
C TRP A 53 -9.36 -5.29 -8.96
N ARG A 54 -8.30 -4.51 -8.70
CA ARG A 54 -7.47 -3.94 -9.76
C ARG A 54 -6.64 -5.02 -10.45
N LEU A 55 -6.72 -5.02 -11.78
CA LEU A 55 -5.98 -5.90 -12.67
C LEU A 55 -5.24 -5.04 -13.69
N GLU A 56 -3.91 -5.16 -13.73
CA GLU A 56 -3.08 -4.51 -14.74
C GLU A 56 -2.69 -5.50 -15.85
N PRO A 57 -2.33 -5.03 -17.06
CA PRO A 57 -1.73 -5.86 -18.09
C PRO A 57 -0.43 -6.52 -17.61
N SER A 58 -0.07 -7.65 -18.22
CA SER A 58 1.20 -8.35 -17.97
C SER A 58 1.42 -8.85 -16.53
N VAL A 59 0.34 -9.02 -15.76
CA VAL A 59 0.36 -9.70 -14.46
C VAL A 59 0.30 -11.22 -14.60
N ARG A 60 0.79 -11.94 -13.60
CA ARG A 60 0.65 -13.39 -13.48
C ARG A 60 0.18 -13.80 -12.09
N TYR A 61 -0.80 -14.67 -12.05
CA TYR A 61 -1.22 -15.37 -10.83
C TYR A 61 -0.58 -16.75 -10.81
N SER A 62 0.28 -16.99 -9.83
CA SER A 62 1.11 -18.21 -9.77
C SER A 62 0.55 -19.30 -8.87
N CYS A 63 -0.52 -19.02 -8.12
CA CYS A 63 -1.21 -19.96 -7.24
C CYS A 63 -2.69 -20.08 -7.61
N ALA A 64 -3.28 -21.23 -7.29
CA ALA A 64 -4.71 -21.45 -7.41
C ALA A 64 -5.44 -20.73 -6.27
N LEU A 65 -6.53 -20.03 -6.59
CA LEU A 65 -7.40 -19.39 -5.61
C LEU A 65 -8.47 -20.38 -5.17
N THR A 66 -8.56 -20.62 -3.86
CA THR A 66 -9.40 -21.67 -3.27
C THR A 66 -10.69 -21.14 -2.63
N TYR A 67 -10.88 -19.82 -2.65
CA TYR A 67 -12.02 -19.11 -2.08
C TYR A 67 -12.33 -17.84 -2.90
N ASP A 68 -13.48 -17.24 -2.62
CA ASP A 68 -13.86 -15.92 -3.17
C ASP A 68 -13.28 -14.81 -2.27
N PRO A 69 -12.30 -14.01 -2.75
CA PRO A 69 -11.66 -13.00 -1.93
C PRO A 69 -12.60 -11.85 -1.55
N PHE A 70 -13.63 -11.54 -2.35
CA PHE A 70 -14.60 -10.50 -1.99
C PHE A 70 -15.48 -10.96 -0.83
N VAL A 71 -15.91 -12.22 -0.86
CA VAL A 71 -16.68 -12.81 0.23
C VAL A 71 -15.87 -12.84 1.52
N GLU A 72 -14.60 -13.24 1.49
CA GLU A 72 -13.76 -13.25 2.69
C GLU A 72 -13.48 -11.84 3.22
N MET A 73 -13.19 -10.88 2.34
CA MET A 73 -12.99 -9.48 2.74
C MET A 73 -14.26 -8.92 3.41
N ALA A 74 -15.45 -9.21 2.86
CA ALA A 74 -16.72 -8.80 3.46
C ALA A 74 -17.00 -9.50 4.79
N ARG A 75 -16.85 -10.83 4.84
CA ARG A 75 -17.10 -11.66 6.04
C ARG A 75 -16.22 -11.25 7.21
N HIS A 76 -14.95 -10.93 6.95
CA HIS A 76 -13.99 -10.52 7.96
C HIS A 76 -13.92 -9.00 8.15
N ASN A 77 -14.88 -8.25 7.60
CA ASN A 77 -15.04 -6.81 7.77
C ASN A 77 -13.76 -6.02 7.42
N LYS A 78 -13.06 -6.47 6.37
CA LYS A 78 -11.90 -5.81 5.78
C LYS A 78 -12.34 -4.65 4.89
N VAL A 79 -11.38 -3.81 4.50
CA VAL A 79 -11.60 -2.66 3.61
C VAL A 79 -10.56 -2.62 2.50
N TYR A 80 -9.30 -2.90 2.82
CA TYR A 80 -8.19 -2.77 1.88
C TYR A 80 -7.31 -4.02 1.91
N GLY A 81 -7.07 -4.61 0.74
CA GLY A 81 -6.31 -5.84 0.57
C GLY A 81 -5.20 -5.70 -0.45
N TRP A 82 -4.01 -6.20 -0.13
CA TRP A 82 -2.80 -6.08 -0.94
C TRP A 82 -1.96 -7.36 -0.95
N THR A 83 -1.01 -7.47 -1.89
CA THR A 83 -0.04 -8.57 -1.98
C THR A 83 1.40 -8.10 -1.77
N ILE A 84 1.84 -7.10 -2.54
CA ILE A 84 3.23 -6.61 -2.53
C ILE A 84 3.29 -5.20 -1.92
N ALA A 85 4.33 -4.95 -1.12
CA ALA A 85 4.68 -3.62 -0.61
C ALA A 85 6.13 -3.27 -1.00
N LEU A 86 6.35 -2.03 -1.39
CA LEU A 86 7.61 -1.58 -2.00
C LEU A 86 8.03 -0.22 -1.44
N TRP A 87 9.31 0.13 -1.64
CA TRP A 87 9.76 1.51 -1.48
C TRP A 87 9.32 2.35 -2.68
N GLU A 88 8.80 3.53 -2.39
CA GLU A 88 8.65 4.58 -3.38
C GLU A 88 10.01 5.20 -3.69
N VAL A 89 10.15 5.73 -4.90
CA VAL A 89 11.33 6.47 -5.33
C VAL A 89 11.23 7.89 -4.75
N GLY A 90 12.10 8.23 -3.79
CA GLY A 90 12.09 9.49 -3.03
C GLY A 90 11.88 10.75 -3.87
N ASP A 91 12.58 10.85 -4.99
CA ASP A 91 12.50 12.00 -5.89
C ASP A 91 11.15 12.20 -6.59
N THR A 92 10.27 11.19 -6.60
CA THR A 92 8.96 11.28 -7.26
C THR A 92 7.94 12.07 -6.44
N CYS A 93 8.00 12.02 -5.11
CA CYS A 93 6.96 12.62 -4.26
C CYS A 93 7.53 13.25 -2.96
N PRO A 94 8.56 14.11 -3.05
CA PRO A 94 9.26 14.65 -1.89
C PRO A 94 8.38 15.43 -0.90
N SER A 95 7.23 15.99 -1.33
CA SER A 95 6.32 16.72 -0.45
C SER A 95 5.05 15.96 -0.05
N LEU A 96 4.81 14.77 -0.59
CA LEU A 96 3.54 14.03 -0.39
C LEU A 96 3.28 13.68 1.08
N PHE A 97 4.27 13.11 1.76
CA PHE A 97 4.11 12.71 3.16
C PHE A 97 3.83 13.91 4.08
N LYS A 98 4.61 14.98 3.92
CA LYS A 98 4.40 16.23 4.66
C LYS A 98 3.01 16.80 4.38
N THR A 99 2.61 16.86 3.12
CA THR A 99 1.30 17.37 2.72
C THR A 99 0.18 16.56 3.36
N THR A 100 0.35 15.24 3.45
CA THR A 100 -0.60 14.35 4.13
C THR A 100 -0.64 14.60 5.63
N ASP A 101 0.52 14.74 6.30
CA ASP A 101 0.55 15.07 7.74
C ASP A 101 -0.04 16.46 8.02
N ASP A 102 0.16 17.43 7.14
CA ASP A 102 -0.47 18.76 7.22
C ASP A 102 -2.01 18.64 7.18
N TYR A 103 -2.56 17.86 6.24
CA TYR A 103 -4.00 17.57 6.19
C TYR A 103 -4.49 16.90 7.48
N ARG A 104 -3.76 15.88 7.94
CA ARG A 104 -4.08 15.14 9.17
C ARG A 104 -4.19 16.08 10.36
N ILE A 105 -3.23 17.00 10.51
CA ILE A 105 -3.21 18.01 11.57
C ILE A 105 -4.36 19.00 11.41
N GLU A 106 -4.57 19.54 10.22
CA GLU A 106 -5.64 20.51 9.92
C GLU A 106 -7.03 19.95 10.24
N LYS A 107 -7.26 18.66 9.96
CA LYS A 107 -8.54 17.98 10.23
C LYS A 107 -8.64 17.38 11.64
N GLY A 108 -7.62 17.54 12.48
CA GLY A 108 -7.61 16.98 13.84
C GLY A 108 -7.61 15.44 13.87
N ILE A 109 -7.11 14.79 12.83
CA ILE A 109 -7.03 13.33 12.75
C ILE A 109 -5.87 12.85 13.63
N PRO A 110 -6.10 12.01 14.65
CA PRO A 110 -5.03 11.52 15.51
C PRO A 110 -4.11 10.56 14.73
N ARG A 111 -2.86 10.43 15.17
CA ARG A 111 -1.98 9.39 14.64
C ARG A 111 -2.53 8.03 15.05
N THR A 112 -2.92 7.24 14.07
CA THR A 112 -3.26 5.82 14.26
C THR A 112 -1.98 5.03 14.56
N PRO A 113 -2.09 3.83 15.13
CA PRO A 113 -0.92 2.99 15.26
C PRO A 113 -0.36 2.63 13.88
N THR A 114 -1.22 2.35 12.89
CA THR A 114 -0.85 2.15 11.48
C THR A 114 -0.06 3.33 10.91
N TRP A 115 -0.35 4.58 11.25
CA TRP A 115 0.48 5.73 10.83
C TRP A 115 1.94 5.60 11.29
N ASN A 116 2.18 5.09 12.50
CA ASN A 116 3.55 4.88 12.99
C ASN A 116 4.32 3.82 12.18
N ALA A 117 3.63 2.94 11.45
CA ALA A 117 4.25 1.96 10.56
C ALA A 117 4.93 2.63 9.34
N LEU A 118 4.51 3.84 8.98
CA LEU A 118 5.08 4.64 7.91
C LEU A 118 6.33 5.42 8.36
N LEU A 119 6.60 5.52 9.66
CA LEU A 119 7.70 6.35 10.16
C LEU A 119 9.01 5.57 10.18
N GLN A 120 10.06 6.16 9.61
CA GLN A 120 11.42 5.66 9.77
C GLN A 120 11.85 5.82 11.23
N VAL A 121 12.37 4.74 11.82
CA VAL A 121 12.91 4.79 13.19
C VAL A 121 14.20 5.60 13.17
N MET A 122 14.14 6.81 13.73
CA MET A 122 15.32 7.66 13.94
C MET A 122 15.74 7.56 15.39
N TRP A 123 17.03 7.27 15.64
CA TRP A 123 17.59 7.19 17.00
C TRP A 123 17.86 8.56 17.63
N PHE A 124 17.68 9.65 16.87
CA PHE A 124 17.88 11.01 17.38
C PHE A 124 16.84 11.39 18.45
N PRO A 125 17.24 12.08 19.54
CA PRO A 125 16.31 12.63 20.53
C PRO A 125 15.33 13.65 19.91
N ALA A 126 14.15 13.81 20.52
CA ALA A 126 13.10 14.71 20.01
C ALA A 126 13.57 16.16 19.72
N PRO A 127 14.39 16.82 20.57
CA PRO A 127 14.90 18.16 20.27
C PRO A 127 15.76 18.21 18.99
N VAL A 128 16.58 17.18 18.76
CA VAL A 128 17.42 17.07 17.56
C VAL A 128 16.56 16.85 16.32
N ARG A 129 15.53 16.01 16.43
CA ARG A 129 14.60 15.74 15.34
C ARG A 129 13.79 16.97 14.95
N TRP A 130 13.29 17.73 15.93
CA TRP A 130 12.63 19.00 15.69
C TRP A 130 13.57 20.00 14.99
N PHE A 131 14.82 20.11 15.46
CA PHE A 131 15.83 20.97 14.84
C PHE A 131 16.11 20.56 13.38
N LEU A 132 16.24 19.26 13.08
CA LEU A 132 16.34 18.77 11.70
C LEU A 132 15.10 19.10 10.86
N GLY A 133 13.91 19.04 11.47
CA GLY A 133 12.65 19.46 10.85
C GLY A 133 12.62 20.95 10.47
N LEU A 134 13.30 21.84 11.21
CA LEU A 134 13.41 23.27 10.87
C LEU A 134 14.11 23.50 9.54
N PHE A 135 15.05 22.63 9.15
CA PHE A 135 15.72 22.71 7.85
C PHE A 135 14.83 22.26 6.68
N ARG A 136 13.55 21.92 6.93
CA ARG A 136 12.54 21.55 5.93
C ARG A 136 13.08 20.58 4.89
N VAL A 137 13.80 19.56 5.35
CA VAL A 137 14.31 18.51 4.48
C VAL A 137 13.12 17.85 3.80
N ARG A 138 13.21 17.73 2.47
CA ARG A 138 12.23 16.99 1.65
C ARG A 138 11.97 15.62 2.31
N GLU A 139 10.72 15.16 2.31
CA GLU A 139 10.26 13.89 2.94
C GLU A 139 10.02 13.89 4.47
N HIS A 140 10.22 15.01 5.19
CA HIS A 140 9.96 15.08 6.64
C HIS A 140 8.65 15.81 6.98
N ASP A 141 7.95 15.36 8.02
CA ASP A 141 6.83 16.08 8.60
C ASP A 141 7.27 17.28 9.47
N ASN A 142 6.30 18.06 9.96
CA ASN A 142 6.58 19.24 10.80
C ASN A 142 7.23 18.91 12.15
N SER A 143 7.21 17.64 12.56
CA SER A 143 7.83 17.15 13.78
C SER A 143 9.19 16.47 13.52
N GLY A 144 9.71 16.53 12.28
CA GLY A 144 10.96 15.88 11.89
C GLY A 144 10.88 14.35 11.87
N ASN A 145 9.69 13.75 11.72
CA ASN A 145 9.58 12.34 11.35
C ASN A 145 9.78 12.21 9.84
N LYS A 146 10.63 11.25 9.44
CA LYS A 146 10.83 10.87 8.05
C LYS A 146 9.91 9.72 7.68
N TRP A 147 9.29 9.80 6.50
CA TRP A 147 8.59 8.65 5.91
C TRP A 147 9.59 7.56 5.51
N ASN A 148 9.30 6.31 5.84
CA ASN A 148 10.10 5.15 5.43
C ASN A 148 9.96 4.81 3.94
N MET A 149 9.18 5.59 3.17
CA MET A 149 8.88 5.43 1.75
C MET A 149 8.11 4.14 1.39
N CYS A 150 7.69 3.34 2.37
CA CYS A 150 6.97 2.11 2.09
C CYS A 150 5.51 2.38 1.71
N HIS A 151 5.04 1.67 0.69
CA HIS A 151 3.66 1.70 0.23
C HIS A 151 3.19 0.35 -0.30
N TYR A 152 1.87 0.12 -0.28
CA TYR A 152 1.22 -1.00 -0.96
C TYR A 152 1.22 -0.77 -2.45
N TRP A 153 1.64 -1.78 -3.23
CA TRP A 153 1.75 -1.64 -4.67
C TRP A 153 0.38 -1.82 -5.33
N SER A 154 -0.25 -0.70 -5.68
CA SER A 154 -1.67 -0.61 -6.07
C SER A 154 -2.05 -1.34 -7.35
N ASN A 155 -1.10 -1.85 -8.15
CA ASN A 155 -1.43 -2.68 -9.32
C ASN A 155 -2.17 -3.98 -8.95
N PHE A 156 -1.97 -4.47 -7.73
CA PHE A 156 -2.86 -5.41 -7.08
C PHE A 156 -3.52 -4.71 -5.91
N GLU A 157 -4.84 -4.56 -5.98
CA GLU A 157 -5.63 -4.06 -4.86
C GLU A 157 -7.01 -4.70 -4.90
N ILE A 158 -7.45 -5.28 -3.78
CA ILE A 158 -8.85 -5.67 -3.56
C ILE A 158 -9.38 -4.80 -2.46
N ALA A 159 -10.32 -3.91 -2.77
CA ALA A 159 -10.76 -2.94 -1.78
C ALA A 159 -12.23 -2.54 -1.91
N ASN A 160 -12.76 -2.03 -0.80
CA ASN A 160 -14.13 -1.58 -0.67
C ASN A 160 -14.25 -0.15 -1.22
N LEU A 161 -15.05 0.03 -2.26
CA LEU A 161 -15.31 1.29 -2.94
C LEU A 161 -15.93 2.34 -2.01
N ASP A 162 -16.66 1.94 -0.97
CA ASP A 162 -17.27 2.88 -0.02
C ASP A 162 -16.22 3.67 0.76
N PHE A 163 -15.04 3.09 1.04
CA PHE A 163 -13.94 3.82 1.67
C PHE A 163 -13.47 4.98 0.79
N PHE A 164 -13.25 4.70 -0.49
CA PHE A 164 -12.75 5.67 -1.46
C PHE A 164 -13.80 6.68 -1.90
N ARG A 165 -15.08 6.31 -1.88
CA ARG A 165 -16.22 7.22 -2.10
C ARG A 165 -16.57 8.03 -0.85
N GLY A 166 -16.11 7.57 0.32
CA GLY A 166 -16.36 8.20 1.60
C GLY A 166 -15.87 9.65 1.65
N ARG A 167 -16.54 10.46 2.47
CA ARG A 167 -16.25 11.89 2.59
C ARG A 167 -14.80 12.13 2.97
N GLU A 168 -14.27 11.34 3.91
CA GLU A 168 -12.93 11.49 4.48
C GLU A 168 -11.84 11.29 3.43
N TYR A 169 -11.96 10.25 2.59
CA TYR A 169 -11.01 10.01 1.50
C TYR A 169 -11.15 11.06 0.40
N GLN A 170 -12.37 11.40 0.01
CA GLN A 170 -12.63 12.39 -1.04
C GLN A 170 -12.17 13.80 -0.63
N ASP A 171 -12.32 14.18 0.65
CA ASP A 171 -11.78 15.42 1.20
C ASP A 171 -10.25 15.41 1.20
N TYR A 172 -9.63 14.28 1.57
CA TYR A 172 -8.18 14.11 1.50
C TYR A 172 -7.65 14.23 0.06
N PHE A 173 -8.28 13.53 -0.90
CA PHE A 173 -7.90 13.61 -2.30
C PHE A 173 -8.03 15.04 -2.84
N ARG A 174 -9.14 15.73 -2.58
CA ARG A 174 -9.32 17.14 -2.96
C ARG A 174 -8.24 18.05 -2.36
N TYR A 175 -7.87 17.80 -1.10
CA TYR A 175 -6.78 18.53 -0.46
C TYR A 175 -5.46 18.31 -1.19
N LEU A 176 -5.09 17.06 -1.51
CA LEU A 176 -3.90 16.75 -2.30
C LEU A 176 -3.94 17.39 -3.68
N ASP A 177 -5.06 17.24 -4.39
CA ASP A 177 -5.25 17.77 -5.74
C ASP A 177 -5.08 19.30 -5.77
N SER A 178 -5.56 20.00 -4.74
CA SER A 178 -5.38 21.45 -4.59
C SER A 178 -3.91 21.89 -4.43
N LYS A 179 -3.01 20.99 -4.00
CA LYS A 179 -1.58 21.28 -3.91
C LYS A 179 -0.84 21.11 -5.24
N GLY A 180 -1.46 20.46 -6.23
CA GLY A 180 -0.89 20.30 -7.58
C GLY A 180 0.26 19.28 -7.68
N GLY A 181 0.57 18.54 -6.61
CA GLY A 181 1.69 17.60 -6.55
C GLY A 181 1.58 16.43 -7.53
N PHE A 182 0.38 16.13 -8.05
CA PHE A 182 0.21 15.18 -9.14
C PHE A 182 0.86 15.63 -10.46
N TYR A 183 1.15 16.92 -10.65
CA TYR A 183 1.77 17.44 -11.88
C TYR A 183 3.09 18.18 -11.62
N SER A 184 3.21 18.90 -10.50
CA SER A 184 4.46 19.58 -10.13
C SER A 184 5.50 18.62 -9.54
N GLU A 185 5.05 17.47 -9.06
CA GLU A 185 5.83 16.28 -8.72
C GLU A 185 5.20 15.09 -9.46
N ARG A 186 5.57 13.86 -9.11
CA ARG A 186 5.04 12.62 -9.67
C ARG A 186 4.39 11.77 -8.56
N TRP A 187 3.37 12.32 -7.90
CA TRP A 187 2.63 11.58 -6.88
C TRP A 187 1.91 10.38 -7.49
N GLY A 188 2.35 9.18 -7.14
CA GLY A 188 1.70 7.93 -7.55
C GLY A 188 0.43 7.66 -6.74
N ASP A 189 -0.51 6.91 -7.31
CA ASP A 189 -1.69 6.44 -6.61
C ASP A 189 -1.34 5.45 -5.48
N ALA A 190 -0.34 4.61 -5.69
CA ALA A 190 0.11 3.62 -4.70
C ALA A 190 0.50 4.24 -3.32
N PRO A 191 1.41 5.24 -3.25
CA PRO A 191 1.68 5.92 -1.99
C PRO A 191 0.50 6.75 -1.48
N VAL A 192 -0.30 7.38 -2.35
CA VAL A 192 -1.51 8.12 -1.92
C VAL A 192 -2.51 7.20 -1.22
N HIS A 193 -2.80 6.02 -1.78
CA HIS A 193 -3.69 5.03 -1.18
C HIS A 193 -3.14 4.54 0.15
N THR A 194 -1.84 4.21 0.20
CA THR A 194 -1.20 3.72 1.43
C THR A 194 -1.30 4.76 2.55
N LEU A 195 -0.98 6.02 2.26
CA LEU A 195 -1.07 7.11 3.22
C LEU A 195 -2.50 7.32 3.71
N ALA A 196 -3.49 7.28 2.82
CA ALA A 196 -4.89 7.36 3.19
C ALA A 196 -5.33 6.18 4.07
N VAL A 197 -4.97 4.95 3.70
CA VAL A 197 -5.29 3.72 4.44
C VAL A 197 -4.72 3.77 5.84
N HIS A 198 -3.44 4.12 5.99
CA HIS A 198 -2.80 4.20 7.30
C HIS A 198 -3.29 5.41 8.13
N MET A 199 -3.78 6.47 7.50
CA MET A 199 -4.35 7.63 8.19
C MET A 199 -5.80 7.40 8.66
N LEU A 200 -6.62 6.72 7.84
CA LEU A 200 -8.08 6.70 8.00
C LEU A 200 -8.63 5.33 8.46
N LEU A 201 -7.86 4.25 8.34
CA LEU A 201 -8.30 2.91 8.71
C LEU A 201 -7.52 2.34 9.91
N PRO A 202 -8.19 1.62 10.81
CA PRO A 202 -7.51 0.84 11.83
C PRO A 202 -6.92 -0.46 11.22
N PRO A 203 -5.87 -1.04 11.84
CA PRO A 203 -5.08 -2.14 11.27
C PRO A 203 -5.91 -3.38 10.91
N GLU A 204 -6.97 -3.67 11.67
CA GLU A 204 -7.84 -4.82 11.43
C GLU A 204 -8.64 -4.72 10.13
N LYS A 205 -8.78 -3.53 9.53
CA LYS A 205 -9.43 -3.32 8.24
C LYS A 205 -8.51 -3.60 7.05
N ILE A 206 -7.23 -3.74 7.30
CA ILE A 206 -6.21 -3.99 6.28
C ILE A 206 -5.93 -5.49 6.24
N HIS A 207 -5.76 -6.03 5.04
CA HIS A 207 -5.47 -7.44 4.82
C HIS A 207 -4.28 -7.64 3.87
N HIS A 208 -3.37 -8.52 4.26
CA HIS A 208 -2.30 -8.98 3.38
C HIS A 208 -2.67 -10.37 2.87
N PHE A 209 -2.89 -10.47 1.56
CA PHE A 209 -3.11 -11.73 0.87
C PHE A 209 -1.78 -12.46 0.70
N SER A 210 -1.30 -13.12 1.75
CA SER A 210 -0.02 -13.83 1.77
C SER A 210 -0.03 -15.13 0.97
N ASP A 211 -1.22 -15.65 0.69
CA ASP A 211 -1.55 -16.89 -0.01
C ASP A 211 -1.78 -16.71 -1.52
N ILE A 212 -1.98 -15.48 -1.99
CA ILE A 212 -2.10 -15.16 -3.42
C ILE A 212 -0.71 -14.98 -4.03
N GLY A 213 -0.34 -15.90 -4.92
CA GLY A 213 0.85 -15.76 -5.77
C GLY A 213 0.60 -14.74 -6.88
N TYR A 214 1.39 -13.67 -6.91
CA TYR A 214 1.22 -12.53 -7.82
C TYR A 214 2.57 -12.02 -8.32
N GLU A 215 2.68 -11.79 -9.63
CA GLU A 215 3.88 -11.27 -10.31
C GLU A 215 3.46 -10.14 -11.26
N HIS A 216 4.21 -9.04 -11.24
CA HIS A 216 4.11 -7.96 -12.21
C HIS A 216 5.53 -7.49 -12.54
N ASP A 217 5.90 -7.59 -13.82
CA ASP A 217 7.27 -7.34 -14.32
C ASP A 217 8.33 -8.18 -13.56
N THR A 218 9.28 -7.53 -12.86
CA THR A 218 10.37 -8.21 -12.14
C THR A 218 10.05 -8.49 -10.67
N LEU A 219 8.94 -7.94 -10.15
CA LEU A 219 8.54 -8.02 -8.76
C LEU A 219 7.45 -9.09 -8.60
N TRP A 220 7.59 -9.94 -7.59
CA TRP A 220 6.66 -11.04 -7.37
C TRP A 220 6.58 -11.50 -5.92
N GLN A 221 5.38 -11.90 -5.51
CA GLN A 221 5.10 -12.68 -4.32
C GLN A 221 4.75 -14.11 -4.76
N CYS A 222 5.43 -15.11 -4.20
CA CYS A 222 4.98 -16.49 -4.32
C CYS A 222 4.99 -17.14 -2.93
N PRO A 223 3.82 -17.50 -2.41
CA PRO A 223 3.73 -18.29 -1.20
C PRO A 223 4.38 -19.66 -1.41
N GLY A 224 4.96 -20.21 -0.34
CA GLY A 224 5.26 -21.63 -0.29
C GLY A 224 3.96 -22.44 -0.36
N ASN A 225 3.98 -23.58 -1.03
CA ASN A 225 2.81 -24.45 -1.06
C ASN A 225 2.54 -25.01 0.33
N ALA A 226 1.28 -24.91 0.76
CA ALA A 226 0.79 -25.56 1.97
C ALA A 226 1.01 -27.09 1.92
N PRO A 227 1.01 -27.79 3.07
CA PRO A 227 1.07 -29.24 3.14
C PRO A 227 0.15 -29.96 2.13
N MET A 228 0.54 -31.15 1.68
CA MET A 228 -0.11 -31.86 0.55
C MET A 228 -1.63 -32.05 0.72
N ASP A 229 -2.09 -32.27 1.93
CA ASP A 229 -3.51 -32.41 2.29
C ASP A 229 -4.32 -31.12 2.04
N GLN A 230 -3.67 -29.96 2.10
CA GLN A 230 -4.26 -28.64 1.85
C GLN A 230 -4.16 -28.17 0.39
N GLN A 231 -3.51 -28.95 -0.49
CA GLN A 231 -3.36 -28.62 -1.93
C GLN A 231 -4.61 -28.91 -2.79
N LEU A 232 -5.64 -29.51 -2.18
CA LEU A 232 -6.94 -29.79 -2.80
C LEU A 232 -6.84 -30.55 -4.13
N LEU A 233 -5.86 -31.44 -4.34
CA LEU A 233 -5.46 -32.00 -5.65
C LEU A 233 -6.59 -32.58 -6.54
N GLY A 234 -7.68 -33.09 -5.95
CA GLY A 234 -8.84 -33.63 -6.67
C GLY A 234 -9.93 -32.60 -7.04
N ASN A 235 -9.81 -31.35 -6.61
CA ASN A 235 -10.82 -30.33 -6.87
C ASN A 235 -10.81 -29.91 -8.35
N LYS A 236 -11.94 -30.17 -9.03
CA LYS A 236 -12.15 -29.89 -10.47
C LYS A 236 -12.39 -28.41 -10.77
N ALA A 237 -12.81 -27.62 -9.80
CA ALA A 237 -13.00 -26.17 -9.96
C ALA A 237 -11.65 -25.44 -9.99
N LEU A 238 -10.62 -26.01 -9.35
CA LEU A 238 -9.26 -25.50 -9.43
C LEU A 238 -8.64 -25.91 -10.76
N ARG A 239 -8.19 -24.92 -11.53
CA ARG A 239 -7.48 -25.15 -12.79
C ARG A 239 -6.29 -26.10 -12.58
N ASP A 240 -6.06 -26.98 -13.55
CA ASP A 240 -4.81 -27.73 -13.61
C ASP A 240 -3.66 -26.76 -13.90
N MET A 241 -2.74 -26.67 -12.94
CA MET A 241 -1.58 -25.77 -12.98
C MET A 241 -0.31 -26.50 -13.40
N GLY A 242 -0.41 -27.80 -13.72
CA GLY A 242 0.72 -28.66 -14.05
C GLY A 242 1.63 -28.91 -12.85
N ARG A 243 2.95 -28.96 -13.09
CA ARG A 243 3.95 -29.20 -12.04
C ARG A 243 4.04 -28.01 -11.09
N MET A 244 3.64 -28.24 -9.84
CA MET A 244 3.70 -27.29 -8.73
C MET A 244 5.07 -27.38 -8.03
N THR A 245 5.45 -26.31 -7.33
CA THR A 245 6.58 -26.35 -6.40
C THR A 245 6.28 -27.30 -5.23
N LEU A 246 7.29 -27.95 -4.66
CA LEU A 246 7.07 -28.84 -3.51
C LEU A 246 6.47 -28.07 -2.32
N PRO A 247 5.53 -28.68 -1.58
CA PRO A 247 5.06 -28.14 -0.30
C PRO A 247 6.20 -27.88 0.68
N SER A 248 6.03 -26.86 1.49
CA SER A 248 6.96 -26.48 2.55
C SER A 248 6.21 -26.24 3.85
N GLU A 249 6.87 -26.51 4.98
CA GLU A 249 6.33 -26.17 6.30
C GLU A 249 6.04 -24.67 6.39
N GLY A 250 4.85 -24.31 6.90
CA GLY A 250 4.38 -22.91 6.96
C GLY A 250 3.94 -22.30 5.62
N GLY A 251 3.89 -23.08 4.54
CA GLY A 251 3.32 -22.64 3.27
C GLY A 251 1.82 -22.37 3.37
N THR A 252 1.34 -21.31 2.72
CA THR A 252 -0.07 -20.90 2.70
C THR A 252 -0.69 -21.00 1.31
N GLY A 253 0.13 -21.20 0.27
CA GLY A 253 -0.30 -21.22 -1.11
C GLY A 253 -0.89 -22.56 -1.54
N CYS A 254 -1.82 -22.51 -2.49
CA CYS A 254 -2.42 -23.68 -3.10
C CYS A 254 -1.96 -23.85 -4.55
N ARG A 255 -1.38 -24.99 -4.87
CA ARG A 255 -0.91 -25.40 -6.20
C ARG A 255 -0.02 -24.37 -6.89
N CYS A 256 0.79 -23.65 -6.13
CA CYS A 256 1.67 -22.60 -6.61
C CYS A 256 2.76 -23.14 -7.53
N LYS A 257 3.05 -22.37 -8.58
CA LYS A 257 4.17 -22.55 -9.50
C LYS A 257 5.12 -21.37 -9.35
N CYS A 258 6.01 -21.45 -8.37
CA CYS A 258 7.03 -20.43 -8.16
C CYS A 258 8.20 -20.65 -9.12
N GLN A 259 8.75 -19.57 -9.67
CA GLN A 259 9.90 -19.67 -10.59
C GLN A 259 11.19 -19.88 -9.76
N GLU A 260 11.64 -21.13 -9.65
CA GLU A 260 12.80 -21.52 -8.81
C GLU A 260 14.12 -20.82 -9.20
N ASN A 261 14.28 -20.49 -10.49
CA ASN A 261 15.52 -19.89 -11.03
C ASN A 261 15.49 -18.36 -11.12
N LYS A 262 14.36 -17.70 -10.78
CA LYS A 262 14.33 -16.24 -10.68
C LYS A 262 14.72 -15.82 -9.27
N ARG A 263 15.76 -14.98 -9.14
CA ARG A 263 16.02 -14.30 -7.88
C ARG A 263 14.75 -13.54 -7.47
N ARG A 264 14.20 -13.83 -6.28
CA ARG A 264 13.13 -13.02 -5.67
C ARG A 264 13.63 -11.58 -5.64
N ARG A 265 13.10 -10.74 -6.52
CA ARG A 265 13.26 -9.29 -6.48
C ARG A 265 12.08 -8.63 -5.80
N ASN A 266 11.24 -9.39 -5.09
CA ASN A 266 10.44 -8.74 -4.07
C ASN A 266 11.44 -7.98 -3.22
N ILE A 267 11.30 -6.67 -3.24
CA ILE A 267 12.03 -5.76 -2.37
C ILE A 267 12.02 -6.43 -1.00
N ASN A 268 13.21 -6.60 -0.40
CA ASN A 268 13.42 -7.25 0.89
C ASN A 268 12.18 -7.07 1.77
N SER A 269 11.73 -8.13 2.45
CA SER A 269 10.52 -8.17 3.29
C SER A 269 10.39 -7.03 4.30
N GLN A 270 11.34 -6.11 4.39
CA GLN A 270 11.31 -4.86 5.09
C GLN A 270 10.04 -4.03 4.83
N CYS A 271 9.61 -3.67 3.62
CA CYS A 271 8.37 -2.85 3.52
C CYS A 271 7.12 -3.62 3.97
N THR A 272 7.01 -4.90 3.59
CA THR A 272 5.97 -5.79 4.13
C THR A 272 6.03 -5.84 5.65
N SER A 273 7.21 -6.02 6.25
CA SER A 273 7.46 -6.10 7.70
C SER A 273 7.12 -4.78 8.38
N GLU A 274 7.61 -3.65 7.88
CA GLU A 274 7.34 -2.33 8.42
C GLU A 274 5.85 -2.00 8.41
N LEU A 275 5.14 -2.29 7.31
CA LEU A 275 3.71 -1.99 7.18
C LEU A 275 2.81 -3.00 7.92
N THR A 276 3.31 -4.20 8.24
CA THR A 276 2.56 -5.23 8.99
C THR A 276 2.93 -5.29 10.47
N ARG A 277 4.03 -4.66 10.89
CA ARG A 277 4.55 -4.78 12.25
C ARG A 277 3.50 -4.35 13.28
N PRO A 278 3.50 -4.97 14.47
CA PRO A 278 2.75 -4.47 15.61
C PRO A 278 3.14 -3.02 15.91
N VAL A 279 2.25 -2.10 15.61
CA VAL A 279 2.42 -0.70 15.94
C VAL A 279 1.39 -0.38 16.99
N ALA A 280 1.82 -0.11 18.22
CA ALA A 280 0.92 0.25 19.30
C ALA A 280 0.96 1.77 19.50
N PHE A 281 -0.10 2.37 20.05
CA PHE A 281 -0.09 3.78 20.48
C PHE A 281 1.05 4.06 21.48
N HIS A 282 1.40 3.04 22.28
CA HIS A 282 2.51 3.02 23.23
C HIS A 282 3.38 1.80 22.99
N ARG A 283 4.70 1.86 23.24
CA ARG A 283 5.56 0.67 23.13
C ARG A 283 5.00 -0.46 23.99
N PRO A 284 4.81 -1.68 23.45
CA PRO A 284 4.37 -2.82 24.26
C PRO A 284 5.30 -3.01 25.45
N SER A 285 4.75 -3.34 26.61
CA SER A 285 5.53 -3.69 27.79
C SER A 285 6.42 -4.91 27.51
N TRP A 286 7.44 -5.12 28.34
CA TRP A 286 8.31 -6.28 28.20
C TRP A 286 7.51 -7.60 28.27
N TRP A 287 6.51 -7.67 29.15
CA TRP A 287 5.62 -8.82 29.33
C TRP A 287 4.76 -9.11 28.09
N GLU A 288 4.20 -8.08 27.46
CA GLU A 288 3.43 -8.24 26.21
C GLU A 288 4.30 -8.74 25.06
N ARG A 289 5.54 -8.23 24.95
CA ARG A 289 6.49 -8.72 23.94
C ARG A 289 6.89 -10.18 24.18
N HIS A 290 7.15 -10.56 25.43
CA HIS A 290 7.52 -11.93 25.78
C HIS A 290 6.40 -12.93 25.44
N ASN A 291 5.15 -12.52 25.65
CA ASN A 291 3.97 -13.36 25.42
C ASN A 291 3.39 -13.24 24.01
N GLY A 292 4.03 -12.52 23.09
CA GLY A 292 3.56 -12.36 21.71
C GLY A 292 2.22 -11.60 21.57
N VAL A 293 1.85 -10.80 22.57
CA VAL A 293 0.57 -10.07 22.57
C VAL A 293 0.74 -8.73 21.87
N TYR A 294 0.14 -8.62 20.69
CA TYR A 294 0.29 -7.47 19.79
C TYR A 294 -1.08 -6.96 19.35
N HIS A 295 -1.76 -6.17 20.18
CA HIS A 295 -3.14 -5.70 19.97
C HIS A 295 -3.40 -4.95 18.65
N TYR A 296 -2.35 -4.52 17.95
CA TYR A 296 -2.44 -3.57 16.84
C TYR A 296 -1.68 -4.01 15.58
N ALA A 297 -1.39 -5.32 15.44
CA ALA A 297 -0.74 -5.83 14.24
C ALA A 297 -1.76 -6.06 13.10
N VAL A 298 -1.34 -5.74 11.88
CA VAL A 298 -2.12 -6.06 10.67
C VAL A 298 -2.19 -7.60 10.56
N ASN A 299 -3.39 -8.14 10.35
CA ASN A 299 -3.69 -9.57 10.36
C ASN A 299 -3.53 -10.32 11.71
N ASN A 300 -3.59 -9.66 12.88
CA ASN A 300 -3.62 -10.40 14.15
C ASN A 300 -4.94 -11.19 14.33
N PRO A 301 -4.92 -12.54 14.36
CA PRO A 301 -6.14 -13.35 14.55
C PRO A 301 -6.73 -13.24 15.97
N ASN A 302 -5.93 -12.80 16.95
CA ASN A 302 -6.26 -12.76 18.38
C ASN A 302 -6.57 -11.35 18.91
N ASN A 303 -6.96 -10.39 18.06
CA ASN A 303 -7.35 -9.06 18.54
C ASN A 303 -8.62 -9.17 19.42
N PRO A 304 -8.54 -8.86 20.73
CA PRO A 304 -9.65 -9.07 21.68
C PRO A 304 -10.82 -8.10 21.51
N ARG A 305 -10.77 -7.16 20.54
CA ARG A 305 -11.89 -6.27 20.20
C ARG A 305 -12.81 -6.84 19.12
N LYS A 306 -13.10 -8.14 19.19
CA LYS A 306 -14.20 -8.78 18.44
C LYS A 306 -15.49 -8.68 19.25
#